data_AF-A0A2S5R2L5-F1
#
_entry.id   AF-A0A2S5R2L5-F1
#
_cell.length_a   1.000
_cell.length_b   1.000
_cell.length_c   1.000
_cell.angle_alpha   90.00
_cell.angle_beta   90.00
_cell.angle_gamma   90.00
#
_symmetry.space_group_name_H-M   'P 1'
#
loop_
_entity.id
_entity.type
_entity.pdbx_description
1 polymer ?
#
loop_
_entity_poly.entity_id
_entity_poly.type
_entity_poly.pdbx_seq_one_letter_code
_entity_poly.pdbx_strand_id
1 'polypeptide(L)'
;MAQISTDMFFYDKQEKCFSQEMSTLSCGNENRPVLERIYPDACDEGIQLISHKTLQTVTFYVDRTHINRDNEITHWELFVTPECLRKLPHLKGVKVIIWND
;
A
#
# COMPACT_ATOMS: atom_id res chain seq x y z
N MET A 1 10.01 -7.25 3.08
CA MET A 1 8.99 -6.26 2.75
C MET A 1 9.59 -5.20 1.85
N ALA A 2 9.02 -4.99 0.66
CA ALA A 2 9.40 -3.91 -0.25
C ALA A 2 9.05 -2.54 0.37
N GLN A 3 9.99 -1.59 0.26
CA GLN A 3 9.80 -0.20 0.67
C GLN A 3 9.64 0.67 -0.57
N ILE A 4 8.53 1.39 -0.63
CA ILE A 4 8.14 2.21 -1.78
C ILE A 4 8.04 3.66 -1.32
N SER A 5 8.60 4.57 -2.10
CA SER A 5 8.55 5.98 -1.79
C SER A 5 7.16 6.57 -2.09
N THR A 6 6.69 7.43 -1.19
CA THR A 6 5.42 8.17 -1.34
C THR A 6 5.42 9.18 -2.50
N ASP A 7 6.57 9.52 -3.08
CA ASP A 7 6.65 10.35 -4.29
C ASP A 7 6.18 9.62 -5.56
N MET A 8 6.20 8.28 -5.54
CA MET A 8 5.72 7.43 -6.62
C MET A 8 4.19 7.35 -6.66
N PHE A 9 3.49 7.89 -5.67
CA PHE A 9 2.03 7.82 -5.59
C PHE A 9 1.39 9.18 -5.90
N PHE A 10 0.24 9.13 -6.55
CA PHE A 10 -0.68 10.27 -6.54
C PHE A 10 -1.36 10.33 -5.17
N TYR A 11 -1.45 11.51 -4.57
CA TYR A 11 -2.10 11.69 -3.26
C TYR A 11 -3.30 12.62 -3.36
N ASP A 12 -4.48 12.07 -3.13
CA ASP A 12 -5.72 12.82 -2.93
C ASP A 12 -5.84 13.28 -1.47
N LYS A 13 -5.83 14.60 -1.27
CA LYS A 13 -5.93 15.21 0.06
C LYS A 13 -7.33 15.15 0.66
N GLN A 14 -8.38 15.10 -0.17
CA GLN A 14 -9.77 15.06 0.29
C GLN A 14 -10.08 13.68 0.87
N GLU A 15 -9.75 12.65 0.11
CA GLU A 15 -9.97 11.25 0.48
C GLU A 15 -8.85 10.65 1.35
N LYS A 16 -7.76 11.42 1.57
CA LYS A 16 -6.52 10.96 2.23
C LYS A 16 -6.02 9.65 1.62
N CYS A 17 -6.02 9.60 0.31
CA CYS A 17 -5.80 8.38 -0.45
C CYS A 17 -4.53 8.51 -1.31
N PHE A 18 -3.61 7.57 -1.14
CA PHE A 18 -2.54 7.35 -2.12
C PHE A 18 -3.07 6.40 -3.19
N SER A 19 -2.80 6.66 -4.46
CA SER A 19 -3.18 5.78 -5.55
C SER A 19 -2.06 5.63 -6.57
N GLN A 20 -1.81 4.41 -7.02
CA GLN A 20 -0.88 4.14 -8.11
C GLN A 20 -1.18 2.78 -8.77
N GLU A 21 -0.75 2.62 -10.02
CA GLU A 21 -0.77 1.36 -10.75
C GLU A 21 0.34 0.42 -10.27
N MET A 22 0.01 -0.87 -10.20
CA MET A 22 0.92 -1.93 -9.81
C MET A 22 2.16 -1.97 -10.71
N SER A 23 1.97 -1.83 -12.02
CA SER A 23 3.01 -1.83 -13.05
C SER A 23 4.09 -0.76 -12.82
N THR A 24 3.68 0.42 -12.35
CA THR A 24 4.58 1.54 -12.01
C THR A 24 5.41 1.23 -10.75
N LEU A 25 4.85 0.49 -9.80
CA LEU A 25 5.53 0.11 -8.55
C LEU A 25 6.53 -1.03 -8.75
N SER A 26 6.32 -1.89 -9.75
CA SER A 26 7.21 -3.01 -10.10
C SER A 26 8.34 -2.64 -11.07
N CYS A 27 8.42 -1.39 -11.54
CA CYS A 27 9.50 -0.88 -12.41
C CYS A 27 10.89 -1.02 -11.74
N GLY A 28 11.59 -2.12 -12.01
CA GLY A 28 12.98 -2.36 -11.58
C GLY A 28 13.23 -3.69 -10.88
N ASN A 29 12.20 -4.49 -10.57
CA ASN A 29 12.38 -5.82 -10.00
C ASN A 29 11.25 -6.75 -10.45
N GLU A 30 11.39 -7.29 -11.67
CA GLU A 30 10.43 -8.19 -12.33
C GLU A 30 10.15 -9.47 -11.52
N ASN A 31 10.98 -9.77 -10.51
CA ASN A 31 10.91 -10.97 -9.67
C ASN A 31 10.50 -10.71 -8.21
N ARG A 32 10.13 -9.48 -7.81
CA ARG A 32 9.59 -9.24 -6.46
C ARG A 32 8.12 -8.85 -6.49
N PRO A 33 7.26 -9.56 -5.75
CA PRO A 33 5.87 -9.14 -5.61
C PRO A 33 5.84 -7.80 -4.85
N VAL A 34 5.08 -6.83 -5.35
CA VAL A 34 4.92 -5.50 -4.71
C VAL A 34 4.25 -5.66 -3.34
N LEU A 35 3.28 -6.56 -3.25
CA LEU A 35 2.64 -6.98 -2.00
C LEU A 35 3.45 -8.14 -1.40
N GLU A 36 3.98 -7.95 -0.21
CA GLU A 36 4.70 -8.99 0.53
C GLU A 36 4.01 -9.26 1.87
N ARG A 37 4.21 -10.45 2.46
CA ARG A 37 3.73 -10.75 3.81
C ARG A 37 4.32 -9.76 4.82
N ILE A 38 3.45 -9.16 5.64
CA ILE A 38 3.85 -8.15 6.62
C ILE A 38 4.59 -8.78 7.80
N TYR A 39 4.12 -9.94 8.25
CA TYR A 39 4.75 -10.72 9.31
C TYR A 39 5.01 -12.15 8.81
N PRO A 40 6.10 -12.81 9.25
CA PRO A 40 6.42 -14.17 8.81
C PRO A 40 5.33 -15.19 9.14
N ASP A 41 4.62 -14.93 10.24
CA ASP A 41 3.60 -15.76 10.86
C ASP A 41 2.17 -15.29 10.52
N ALA A 42 2.01 -14.20 9.76
CA ALA A 42 0.72 -13.70 9.32
C ALA A 42 0.45 -14.03 7.84
N CYS A 43 -0.82 -14.25 7.51
CA CYS A 43 -1.30 -14.30 6.13
C CYS A 43 -1.52 -12.89 5.55
N ASP A 44 -1.32 -11.84 6.34
CA ASP A 44 -1.55 -10.46 5.91
C ASP A 44 -0.46 -10.00 4.95
N GLU A 45 -0.86 -9.60 3.75
CA GLU A 45 0.00 -9.00 2.74
C GLU A 45 -0.09 -7.48 2.80
N GLY A 46 0.96 -6.81 2.35
CA GLY A 46 1.03 -5.35 2.43
C GLY A 46 2.30 -4.76 1.85
N ILE A 47 2.47 -3.46 2.08
CA ILE A 47 3.61 -2.67 1.64
C ILE A 47 4.12 -1.79 2.76
N GLN A 48 5.37 -1.35 2.65
CA GLN A 48 5.88 -0.24 3.44
C GLN A 48 6.03 1.00 2.57
N LEU A 49 5.40 2.09 3.00
CA LEU A 49 5.60 3.40 2.39
C LEU A 49 6.61 4.21 3.20
N ILE A 50 7.60 4.78 2.51
CA ILE A 50 8.51 5.76 3.09
C ILE A 50 8.12 7.18 2.65
N SER A 51 7.96 8.08 3.61
CA SER A 51 7.72 9.49 3.32
C SER A 51 8.97 10.11 2.67
N HIS A 52 8.87 10.62 1.44
CA HIS A 52 9.99 11.33 0.79
C HIS A 52 10.33 12.64 1.52
N LYS A 53 9.44 13.14 2.39
CA LYS A 53 9.64 14.39 3.15
C LYS A 53 10.24 14.16 4.52
N THR A 54 9.74 13.16 5.26
CA THR A 54 10.13 12.93 6.66
C THR A 54 11.00 11.70 6.85
N LEU A 55 11.18 10.89 5.80
CA LEU A 55 11.85 9.58 5.82
C LEU A 55 11.24 8.57 6.80
N GLN A 56 10.02 8.84 7.30
CA GLN A 56 9.31 7.91 8.17
C GLN A 56 8.69 6.79 7.33
N THR A 57 8.83 5.56 7.82
CA THR A 57 8.26 4.37 7.21
C THR A 57 6.97 3.98 7.92
N VAL A 58 5.93 3.68 7.13
CA VAL A 58 4.61 3.27 7.59
C VAL A 58 4.21 1.99 6.87
N THR A 59 3.77 1.00 7.63
CA THR A 59 3.28 -0.26 7.08
C THR A 59 1.80 -0.15 6.78
N PHE A 60 1.42 -0.56 5.57
CA PHE A 60 0.04 -0.70 5.13
C PHE A 60 -0.24 -2.18 4.84
N TYR A 61 -1.42 -2.65 5.23
CA TYR A 61 -1.89 -4.02 4.98
C TYR A 61 -3.08 -4.00 4.02
N VAL A 62 -3.20 -5.04 3.19
CA VAL A 62 -4.36 -5.25 2.32
C VAL A 62 -5.57 -5.56 3.20
N ASP A 63 -6.54 -4.63 3.22
CA ASP A 63 -7.83 -4.85 3.90
C ASP A 63 -8.83 -5.48 2.93
N ARG A 64 -8.81 -5.06 1.66
CA ARG A 64 -9.77 -5.51 0.64
C ARG A 64 -9.10 -5.71 -0.70
N THR A 65 -9.51 -6.79 -1.36
CA THR A 65 -9.20 -7.08 -2.76
C THR A 65 -10.48 -6.93 -3.56
N HIS A 66 -10.46 -6.06 -4.56
CA HIS A 66 -11.62 -5.79 -5.41
C HIS A 66 -11.52 -6.59 -6.70
N ILE A 67 -12.55 -7.36 -7.00
CA ILE A 67 -12.60 -8.29 -8.14
C ILE A 67 -13.75 -7.89 -9.06
N ASN A 68 -13.53 -7.92 -10.38
CA ASN A 68 -14.57 -7.64 -11.38
C ASN A 68 -15.50 -8.85 -11.60
N ARG A 69 -16.44 -8.73 -12.54
CA ARG A 69 -17.39 -9.81 -12.88
C ARG A 69 -16.72 -11.03 -13.53
N ASP A 70 -15.54 -10.85 -14.10
CA ASP A 70 -14.75 -11.87 -14.77
C ASP A 70 -13.78 -12.58 -13.80
N ASN A 71 -13.92 -12.31 -12.50
CA ASN A 71 -13.10 -12.86 -11.42
C ASN A 71 -11.61 -12.41 -11.48
N GLU A 72 -11.35 -11.26 -12.09
CA GLU A 72 -10.04 -10.64 -12.15
C GLU A 72 -9.90 -9.53 -11.09
N ILE A 73 -8.73 -9.45 -10.47
CA ILE A 73 -8.43 -8.40 -9.49
C ILE A 73 -8.34 -7.07 -10.23
N THR A 74 -9.04 -6.05 -9.73
CA THR A 74 -9.03 -4.68 -10.28
C THR A 74 -8.16 -3.75 -9.46
N HIS A 75 -8.19 -3.88 -8.14
CA HIS A 75 -7.33 -3.12 -7.23
C HIS A 75 -7.32 -3.73 -5.83
N TRP A 76 -6.33 -3.31 -5.05
CA TRP A 76 -6.22 -3.58 -3.62
C TRP A 76 -6.41 -2.27 -2.85
N GLU A 77 -7.21 -2.32 -1.78
CA GLU A 77 -7.28 -1.26 -0.78
C GLU A 77 -6.44 -1.66 0.43
N LEU A 78 -5.48 -0.80 0.78
CA LEU A 78 -4.61 -1.00 1.92
C LEU A 78 -4.81 0.09 2.96
N PHE A 79 -4.73 -0.29 4.23
CA PHE A 79 -4.86 0.60 5.37
C PHE A 79 -3.62 0.55 6.27
N VAL A 80 -3.40 1.64 7.00
CA VAL A 80 -2.31 1.70 7.98
C VAL A 80 -2.53 0.62 9.05
N THR A 81 -1.49 -0.14 9.39
CA THR A 81 -1.59 -1.16 10.44
C THR A 81 -1.95 -0.53 11.80
N PRO A 82 -2.67 -1.25 12.68
CA PRO A 82 -2.99 -0.76 14.02
C PRO A 82 -1.75 -0.37 14.83
N GLU A 83 -0.63 -1.07 14.66
CA GLU A 83 0.63 -0.75 15.32
C GLU A 83 1.17 0.61 14.88
N CYS A 84 1.18 0.89 13.57
CA CYS A 84 1.59 2.17 13.03
C CYS A 84 0.64 3.29 13.48
N LEU A 85 -0.68 3.05 13.53
CA LEU A 85 -1.65 4.04 14.00
C LEU A 85 -1.47 4.42 15.48
N ARG A 86 -1.02 3.49 16.33
CA ARG A 86 -0.70 3.81 17.74
C ARG A 86 0.49 4.79 17.84
N LYS A 87 1.47 4.67 16.95
CA LYS A 87 2.66 5.55 16.90
C LYS A 87 2.36 6.86 16.17
N LEU A 88 1.51 6.82 15.14
CA LEU A 88 1.21 7.92 14.23
C LEU A 88 -0.31 8.09 14.06
N PRO A 89 -1.03 8.57 15.09
CA PRO A 89 -2.49 8.63 15.09
C PRO A 89 -3.08 9.59 14.04
N HIS A 90 -2.30 10.56 13.56
CA HIS A 90 -2.72 11.49 12.50
C HIS A 90 -2.89 10.81 11.14
N LEU A 91 -2.36 9.59 10.96
CA LEU A 91 -2.55 8.78 9.75
C LEU A 91 -3.87 8.00 9.75
N LYS A 92 -4.72 8.18 10.77
CA LYS A 92 -6.04 7.54 10.83
C LYS A 92 -6.88 7.92 9.61
N GLY A 93 -7.38 6.90 8.91
CA GLY A 93 -8.18 7.03 7.71
C GLY A 93 -7.37 7.25 6.43
N VAL A 94 -6.04 7.29 6.50
CA VAL A 94 -5.20 7.25 5.30
C VAL A 94 -5.28 5.85 4.70
N LYS A 95 -5.53 5.78 3.39
CA LYS A 95 -5.57 4.54 2.62
C LYS A 95 -4.66 4.61 1.40
N VAL A 96 -4.30 3.44 0.89
CA VAL A 96 -3.56 3.27 -0.36
C VAL A 96 -4.40 2.40 -1.27
N ILE A 97 -4.53 2.80 -2.53
CA ILE A 97 -5.17 2.03 -3.59
C ILE A 97 -4.09 1.66 -4.60
N ILE A 98 -3.92 0.36 -4.84
CA ILE A 98 -3.04 -0.15 -5.89
C ILE A 98 -3.92 -0.72 -6.99
N TRP A 99 -3.87 -0.12 -8.18
CA TRP A 99 -4.63 -0.57 -9.33
C TRP A 99 -3.92 -1.72 -10.04
N ASN A 100 -4.67 -2.76 -10.37
CA ASN A 100 -4.24 -3.89 -11.18
C ASN A 100 -4.68 -3.67 -12.63
N ASP A 101 -4.12 -2.63 -13.26
CA ASP A 101 -4.28 -2.29 -14.68
C ASP A 101 -2.94 -2.49 -15.42
#